data_AF-G4RNC1-F1
#
_entry.id   AF-G4RNC1-F1
#
_cell.length_a   1.000
_cell.length_b   1.000
_cell.length_c   1.000
_cell.angle_alpha   90.00
_cell.angle_beta   90.00
_cell.angle_gamma   90.00
#
_symmetry.space_group_name_H-M   'P 1'
#
loop_
_entity.id
_entity.type
_entity.pdbx_description
1 polymer ?
#
loop_
_entity_poly.entity_id
_entity_poly.type
_entity_poly.pdbx_seq_one_letter_code
_entity_poly.pdbx_strand_id
1 'polypeptide(L)'
;MAKVLFVIMSGDERADLALTLASRSVEARRYEDLKIVFFGPSQERLLKLQGQVKEFFDKLNATGAIDSACVNYAKAKGIDGELSKLVKLLPAGERIALYVNAGYIPLVF
;
A
#
# COMPACT_ATOMS: atom_id res chain seq x y z
N MET A 1 -15.26 13.37 8.08
CA MET A 1 -15.15 12.28 7.06
C MET A 1 -14.30 11.17 7.68
N ALA A 2 -14.35 9.93 7.18
CA ALA A 2 -13.55 8.84 7.77
C ALA A 2 -12.08 8.90 7.31
N LYS A 3 -11.16 8.40 8.15
CA LYS A 3 -9.77 8.08 7.78
C LYS A 3 -9.66 6.58 7.54
N VAL A 4 -8.96 6.16 6.49
CA VAL A 4 -8.88 4.74 6.12
C VAL A 4 -7.46 4.26 5.89
N LEU A 5 -7.18 3.05 6.34
CA LEU A 5 -5.93 2.35 6.11
C LEU A 5 -6.18 1.18 5.16
N PHE A 6 -5.59 1.22 3.98
CA PHE A 6 -5.56 0.08 3.06
C PHE A 6 -4.39 -0.82 3.45
N VAL A 7 -4.70 -2.04 3.91
CA VAL A 7 -3.71 -3.09 4.13
C VAL A 7 -3.79 -4.04 2.94
N ILE A 8 -2.85 -3.93 2.02
CA ILE A 8 -2.84 -4.71 0.78
C ILE A 8 -1.91 -5.89 0.95
N MET A 9 -2.46 -7.10 0.98
CA MET A 9 -1.75 -8.34 1.19
C MET A 9 -1.72 -9.26 -0.01
N SER A 10 -2.79 -9.27 -0.80
CA SER A 10 -2.91 -10.14 -1.97
C SER A 10 -1.83 -9.87 -3.01
N GLY A 11 -1.31 -10.93 -3.63
CA GLY A 11 -0.33 -10.86 -4.72
C GLY A 11 -0.94 -11.05 -6.12
N ASP A 12 -2.28 -11.17 -6.17
CA ASP A 12 -3.08 -11.42 -7.36
C ASP A 12 -3.89 -10.18 -7.77
N GLU A 13 -4.92 -10.36 -8.61
CA GLU A 13 -5.79 -9.30 -9.10
C GLU A 13 -6.43 -8.43 -8.00
N ARG A 14 -6.55 -8.93 -6.77
CA ARG A 14 -7.07 -8.14 -5.65
C ARG A 14 -6.18 -6.97 -5.27
N ALA A 15 -4.86 -7.10 -5.41
CA ALA A 15 -3.95 -5.96 -5.21
C ALA A 15 -4.19 -4.86 -6.25
N ASP A 16 -4.42 -5.24 -7.51
CA ASP A 16 -4.67 -4.29 -8.59
C ASP A 16 -6.01 -3.56 -8.40
N LEU A 17 -7.04 -4.28 -7.96
CA LEU A 17 -8.34 -3.69 -7.58
C LEU A 17 -8.19 -2.76 -6.38
N ALA A 18 -7.40 -3.13 -5.37
CA ALA A 18 -7.14 -2.29 -4.20
C ALA A 18 -6.41 -0.99 -4.57
N LEU A 19 -5.39 -1.06 -5.42
CA LEU A 19 -4.68 0.11 -5.95
C LEU A 19 -5.60 1.02 -6.76
N THR A 20 -6.44 0.43 -7.60
CA THR A 20 -7.44 1.17 -8.39
C THR A 20 -8.42 1.90 -7.47
N LEU A 21 -9.00 1.19 -6.49
CA LEU A 21 -9.93 1.77 -5.52
C LEU A 21 -9.28 2.88 -4.71
N ALA A 22 -8.05 2.67 -4.21
CA ALA A 22 -7.32 3.66 -3.45
C ALA A 22 -7.04 4.92 -4.28
N SER A 23 -6.52 4.77 -5.51
CA SER A 23 -6.21 5.90 -6.39
C SER A 23 -7.46 6.72 -6.71
N ARG A 24 -8.58 6.06 -7.03
CA ARG A 24 -9.86 6.74 -7.29
C ARG A 24 -10.43 7.41 -6.05
N SER A 25 -10.17 6.85 -4.86
CA SER A 25 -10.66 7.42 -3.60
C SER A 25 -9.88 8.68 -3.20
N VAL A 26 -8.57 8.70 -3.47
CA VAL A 26 -7.74 9.90 -3.31
C VAL A 26 -8.17 10.99 -4.30
N GLU A 27 -8.35 10.65 -5.58
CA GLU A 27 -8.78 11.59 -6.64
C GLU A 27 -10.14 12.24 -6.29
N ALA A 28 -11.11 11.43 -5.87
CA ALA A 28 -12.45 11.88 -5.52
C ALA A 28 -12.57 12.42 -4.08
N ARG A 29 -11.48 12.50 -3.31
CA ARG A 29 -11.46 12.96 -1.91
C ARG A 29 -12.54 12.28 -1.04
N ARG A 30 -12.69 10.96 -1.18
CA ARG A 30 -13.75 10.20 -0.48
C ARG A 30 -13.55 10.08 1.03
N TYR A 31 -12.29 10.22 1.46
CA TYR A 31 -11.87 10.09 2.85
C TYR A 31 -11.14 11.35 3.27
N GLU A 32 -11.14 11.62 4.58
CA GLU A 32 -10.34 12.70 5.17
C GLU A 32 -8.84 12.43 4.98
N ASP A 33 -8.43 11.16 5.16
CA ASP A 33 -7.09 10.67 4.83
C ASP A 33 -7.14 9.20 4.41
N LEU A 34 -6.21 8.81 3.54
CA LEU A 34 -6.03 7.45 3.07
C LEU A 34 -4.54 7.10 3.12
N LYS A 35 -4.23 6.01 3.82
CA LYS A 35 -2.87 5.45 3.88
C LYS A 35 -2.83 4.01 3.42
N ILE A 36 -1.71 3.61 2.81
CA ILE A 36 -1.52 2.26 2.27
C ILE A 36 -0.30 1.61 2.91
N VAL A 37 -0.48 0.43 3.46
CA VAL A 37 0.60 -0.46 3.92
C VAL A 37 0.55 -1.75 3.11
N PHE A 38 1.68 -2.09 2.48
CA PHE A 38 1.84 -3.36 1.77
C PHE A 38 2.48 -4.41 2.68
N PHE A 39 1.86 -5.58 2.77
CA PHE A 39 2.38 -6.68 3.58
C PHE A 39 2.15 -8.02 2.89
N GLY A 40 3.21 -8.79 2.66
CA GLY A 40 3.06 -10.14 2.09
C GLY A 40 3.17 -10.15 0.57
N PRO A 41 2.50 -11.08 -0.13
CA PRO A 41 2.64 -11.27 -1.58
C PRO A 41 2.41 -10.02 -2.44
N SER A 42 1.65 -9.03 -1.95
CA SER A 42 1.50 -7.73 -2.59
C SER A 42 2.84 -7.03 -2.87
N GLN A 43 3.88 -7.28 -2.06
CA GLN A 43 5.21 -6.71 -2.25
C GLN A 43 5.92 -7.27 -3.50
N GLU A 44 5.74 -8.55 -3.80
CA GLU A 44 6.24 -9.16 -5.04
C GLU A 44 5.44 -8.65 -6.24
N ARG A 45 4.13 -8.40 -6.06
CA ARG A 45 3.28 -7.79 -7.10
C ARG A 45 3.74 -6.39 -7.48
N LEU A 46 4.17 -5.57 -6.52
CA LEU A 46 4.67 -4.21 -6.78
C LEU A 46 5.81 -4.17 -7.81
N LEU A 47 6.69 -5.17 -7.80
CA LEU A 47 7.82 -5.27 -8.74
C LEU A 47 7.40 -5.64 -10.16
N LYS A 48 6.16 -6.10 -10.35
CA LYS A 48 5.62 -6.60 -11.62
C LYS A 48 4.49 -5.73 -12.16
N LEU A 49 4.25 -4.56 -11.55
CA LEU A 49 3.18 -3.65 -11.98
C LEU A 49 3.46 -3.12 -13.39
N GLN A 50 2.41 -3.12 -14.20
CA GLN A 50 2.45 -2.64 -15.59
C GLN A 50 1.11 -2.02 -15.99
N GLY A 51 1.11 -1.28 -17.10
CA GLY A 51 -0.09 -0.63 -17.64
C GLY A 51 -0.76 0.31 -16.64
N GLN A 52 -2.10 0.34 -16.67
CA GLN A 52 -2.88 1.31 -15.89
C GLN A 52 -2.70 1.15 -14.36
N VAL A 53 -2.50 -0.08 -13.86
CA VAL A 53 -2.30 -0.30 -12.42
C VAL A 53 -0.99 0.34 -11.94
N LYS A 54 0.05 0.32 -12.77
CA LYS A 54 1.31 1.02 -12.47
C LYS A 54 1.10 2.54 -12.36
N GLU A 55 0.28 3.12 -13.24
CA GLU A 55 -0.06 4.55 -13.16
C GLU A 55 -0.83 4.90 -11.88
N PHE A 56 -1.74 4.04 -11.42
CA PHE A 56 -2.44 4.22 -10.15
C PHE A 56 -1.48 4.16 -8.97
N PHE A 57 -0.56 3.20 -8.96
CA PHE A 57 0.49 3.12 -7.94
C PHE A 57 1.35 4.39 -7.92
N ASP A 58 1.81 4.86 -9.09
CA ASP A 58 2.66 6.05 -9.18
C ASP A 58 1.95 7.30 -8.65
N LYS A 59 0.66 7.46 -8.96
CA LYS A 59 -0.17 8.54 -8.41
C LYS A 59 -0.26 8.46 -6.89
N LEU A 60 -0.52 7.28 -6.34
CA LEU A 60 -0.61 7.07 -4.89
C LEU A 60 0.72 7.33 -4.18
N ASN A 61 1.84 7.01 -4.83
CA ASN A 61 3.17 7.30 -4.30
C ASN A 61 3.43 8.81 -4.30
N ALA A 62 3.12 9.49 -5.41
CA ALA A 62 3.32 10.93 -5.56
C ALA A 62 2.47 11.77 -4.59
N THR A 63 1.28 11.30 -4.19
CA THR A 63 0.44 11.97 -3.19
C THR A 63 0.85 11.68 -1.74
N GLY A 64 1.80 10.78 -1.51
CA GLY A 64 2.17 10.33 -0.16
C GLY A 64 1.09 9.49 0.52
N ALA A 65 0.17 8.91 -0.25
CA ALA A 65 -0.82 7.95 0.27
C ALA A 65 -0.16 6.62 0.63
N ILE A 66 0.90 6.22 -0.07
CA ILE A 66 1.67 5.04 0.30
C ILE A 66 2.54 5.35 1.52
N ASP A 67 2.32 4.58 2.59
CA ASP A 67 3.13 4.65 3.79
C ASP A 67 4.41 3.82 3.65
N SER A 68 4.25 2.50 3.47
CA SER A 68 5.38 1.56 3.48
C SER A 68 5.01 0.16 2.98
N ALA A 69 6.06 -0.65 2.75
CA ALA A 69 5.99 -2.10 2.62
C ALA A 69 6.75 -2.80 3.78
N CYS A 70 6.34 -4.03 4.13
CA CYS A 70 6.96 -4.77 5.23
C CYS A 70 8.42 -5.11 4.96
N VAL A 71 9.33 -4.56 5.77
CA VAL A 71 10.78 -4.83 5.65
C VAL A 71 11.13 -6.30 5.93
N ASN A 72 10.47 -6.94 6.91
CA ASN A 72 10.76 -8.31 7.29
C ASN A 72 10.38 -9.29 6.18
N TYR A 73 9.24 -9.06 5.53
CA TYR A 73 8.83 -9.86 4.38
C TYR A 73 9.76 -9.64 3.18
N ALA A 74 10.10 -8.39 2.89
CA ALA A 74 10.99 -8.06 1.77
C ALA A 74 12.36 -8.75 1.89
N LYS A 75 12.96 -8.69 3.09
CA LYS A 75 14.22 -9.37 3.40
C LYS A 75 14.10 -10.89 3.29
N ALA A 76 13.04 -11.48 3.84
CA ALA A 76 12.81 -12.92 3.77
C ALA A 76 12.65 -13.44 2.32
N LYS A 77 12.22 -12.58 1.39
CA LYS A 77 12.10 -12.88 -0.03
C LYS A 77 13.30 -12.45 -0.88
N GLY A 78 14.28 -11.76 -0.29
CA GLY A 78 15.42 -11.23 -1.03
C GLY A 78 15.06 -10.12 -2.04
N ILE A 79 13.97 -9.39 -1.80
CA ILE A 79 13.46 -8.35 -2.72
C ILE A 79 13.62 -6.92 -2.17
N ASP A 80 14.16 -6.75 -0.97
CA ASP A 80 14.28 -5.47 -0.28
C ASP A 80 15.13 -4.44 -1.05
N GLY A 81 16.18 -4.90 -1.73
CA GLY A 81 17.02 -4.03 -2.57
C GLY A 81 16.27 -3.38 -3.74
N GLU A 82 15.36 -4.10 -4.39
CA GLU A 82 14.54 -3.55 -5.48
C GLU A 82 13.33 -2.78 -4.93
N LEU A 83 12.67 -3.33 -3.92
CA LEU A 83 11.45 -2.77 -3.37
C LEU A 83 11.68 -1.42 -2.68
N SER A 84 12.83 -1.23 -2.04
CA SER A 84 13.22 0.05 -1.42
C SER A 84 13.37 1.20 -2.40
N LYS A 85 13.53 0.92 -3.70
CA LYS A 85 13.53 1.95 -4.76
C LYS A 85 12.13 2.46 -5.07
N LEU A 86 11.09 1.69 -4.73
CA LEU A 86 9.69 2.01 -5.01
C LEU A 86 8.99 2.61 -3.79
N VAL A 87 9.22 2.04 -2.60
CA VAL A 87 8.50 2.39 -1.37
C VAL A 87 9.42 2.28 -0.15
N LYS A 88 9.07 3.00 0.92
CA LYS A 88 9.76 2.86 2.22
C LYS A 88 9.55 1.46 2.78
N LEU A 89 10.60 0.88 3.36
CA LEU A 89 10.52 -0.42 4.02
C LEU A 89 10.47 -0.23 5.54
N LEU A 90 9.35 -0.59 6.16
CA LEU A 90 9.11 -0.46 7.61
C LEU A 90 8.42 -1.74 8.13
N PRO A 91 8.48 -2.06 9.43
CA PRO A 91 7.75 -3.20 9.98
C PRO A 91 6.23 -3.01 9.87
N ALA A 92 5.53 -3.83 9.10
CA ALA A 92 4.11 -3.62 8.82
C ALA A 92 3.23 -3.64 10.08
N GLY A 93 3.52 -4.49 11.07
CA GLY A 93 2.78 -4.54 12.33
C GLY A 93 2.75 -3.19 13.05
N GLU A 94 3.92 -2.54 13.18
CA GLU A 94 4.05 -1.22 13.81
C GLU A 94 3.31 -0.14 13.01
N ARG A 95 3.38 -0.20 11.68
CA ARG A 95 2.72 0.78 10.82
C ARG A 95 1.21 0.65 10.83
N ILE A 96 0.69 -0.59 10.81
CA ILE A 96 -0.74 -0.85 10.93
C ILE A 96 -1.24 -0.39 12.30
N ALA A 97 -0.56 -0.77 13.39
CA ALA A 97 -0.92 -0.37 14.75
C ALA A 97 -0.94 1.15 14.92
N LEU A 98 0.06 1.86 14.37
CA LEU A 98 0.12 3.33 14.38
C LEU A 98 -1.17 3.95 13.82
N TYR A 99 -1.62 3.52 12.64
CA TYR A 99 -2.80 4.09 12.00
C TYR A 99 -4.10 3.66 12.66
N VAL A 100 -4.23 2.40 13.05
CA VAL A 100 -5.44 1.92 13.76
C VAL A 100 -5.61 2.66 15.09
N ASN A 101 -4.54 2.82 15.87
CA ASN A 101 -4.57 3.58 17.13
C ASN A 101 -4.82 5.08 16.91
N ALA A 102 -4.56 5.61 15.72
CA ALA A 102 -4.90 6.98 15.32
C ALA A 102 -6.34 7.12 14.75
N GLY A 103 -7.15 6.07 14.81
CA GLY A 103 -8.56 6.09 14.40
C GLY A 103 -8.81 5.81 12.91
N TYR A 104 -7.84 5.26 12.19
CA TYR A 104 -8.03 4.84 10.81
C TYR A 104 -8.81 3.52 10.78
N ILE A 105 -9.80 3.44 9.90
CA ILE A 105 -10.56 2.20 9.65
C ILE A 105 -9.74 1.33 8.68
N PRO A 106 -9.33 0.12 9.07
CA PRO A 106 -8.60 -0.78 8.18
C PRO A 106 -9.53 -1.42 7.15
N LEU A 107 -9.12 -1.36 5.88
CA LEU A 107 -9.69 -2.10 4.76
C LEU A 107 -8.61 -3.06 4.25
N VAL A 108 -8.87 -4.36 4.28
CA VAL A 108 -7.86 -5.40 4.01
C VAL A 108 -8.17 -6.06 2.67
N PHE A 109 -7.13 -6.21 1.83
CA PHE A 109 -7.23 -6.69 0.45
C PHE A 109 -6.24 -7.82 0.15
#